data_AF-A0A852VUX1-F1
#
_entry.id   AF-A0A852VUX1-F1
#
_cell.length_a   1.000
_cell.length_b   1.000
_cell.length_c   1.000
_cell.angle_alpha   90.00
_cell.angle_beta   90.00
_cell.angle_gamma   90.00
#
_symmetry.space_group_name_H-M   'P 1'
#
loop_
_entity.id
_entity.type
_entity.pdbx_description
1 polymer ?
#
loop_
_entity_poly.entity_id
_entity_poly.type
_entity_poly.pdbx_seq_one_letter_code
_entity_poly.pdbx_strand_id
1 'polypeptide(L)'
;MQASLGEGPCIDALRSVGDGVTDVPDLGEGVVPWPRLVPHVRRAGFAAVLSFQLSAGRSAGALNLWGREPGGFTEHERLLGALFADQAAVALAGARRATELTRALINREAIGRAKGVLMERFRISDGEAFTMLIESSQSTNLKLADVANWVITDAETGYAAERAAGTVDPA
;
A
#
# COMPACT_ATOMS: atom_id res chain seq x y z
N MET A 1 -0.98 15.03 -5.77
CA MET A 1 -0.34 16.35 -5.65
C MET A 1 0.70 16.41 -4.54
N GLN A 2 0.34 16.26 -3.26
CA GLN A 2 1.31 16.31 -2.14
C GLN A 2 2.46 15.31 -2.29
N ALA A 3 2.16 14.04 -2.61
CA ALA A 3 3.18 13.02 -2.88
C ALA A 3 4.13 13.40 -4.04
N SER A 4 3.62 14.04 -5.10
CA SER A 4 4.42 14.48 -6.24
C SER A 4 5.32 15.67 -5.91
N LEU A 5 4.91 16.52 -4.97
CA LEU A 5 5.67 17.70 -4.54
C LEU A 5 6.59 17.42 -3.36
N GLY A 6 6.35 16.34 -2.61
CA GLY A 6 7.11 15.99 -1.41
C GLY A 6 6.80 16.89 -0.20
N GLU A 7 5.75 17.70 -0.29
CA GLU A 7 5.32 18.69 0.71
C GLU A 7 3.82 18.54 0.99
N GLY A 8 3.41 18.84 2.21
CA GLY A 8 2.00 18.94 2.58
C GLY A 8 1.65 18.19 3.86
N PRO A 9 0.43 18.42 4.38
CA PRO A 9 -0.01 17.87 5.65
C PRO A 9 0.00 16.34 5.70
N CYS A 10 -0.31 15.62 4.60
CA CYS A 10 -0.17 14.16 4.57
C CYS A 10 1.29 13.73 4.75
N ILE A 11 2.23 14.45 4.14
CA ILE A 11 3.65 14.09 4.17
C ILE A 11 4.21 14.35 5.56
N ASP A 12 3.84 15.46 6.18
CA ASP A 12 4.29 15.82 7.52
C ASP A 12 3.68 14.89 8.58
N ALA A 13 2.40 14.54 8.44
CA ALA A 13 1.76 13.52 9.27
C ALA A 13 2.45 12.16 9.14
N LEU A 14 2.90 11.75 7.95
CA LEU A 14 3.66 10.50 7.77
C LEU A 14 5.09 10.56 8.34
N ARG A 15 5.66 11.76 8.45
CA ARG A 15 6.98 11.98 9.06
C ARG A 15 6.94 12.10 10.58
N SER A 16 5.75 12.02 11.19
CA SER A 16 5.52 12.18 12.64
C SER A 16 6.13 13.46 13.19
N VAL A 17 5.94 14.58 12.48
CA VAL A 17 6.33 15.89 12.99
C VAL A 17 5.29 16.35 14.01
N GLY A 18 5.71 16.57 15.26
CA GLY A 18 4.86 17.16 16.30
C GLY A 18 3.92 16.18 17.00
N ASP A 19 2.77 16.69 17.44
CA ASP A 19 1.73 16.00 18.22
C ASP A 19 0.75 15.19 17.35
N GLY A 20 1.03 15.07 16.04
CA GLY A 20 0.15 14.38 15.09
C GLY A 20 -1.00 15.24 14.58
N VAL A 21 -1.04 16.53 14.89
CA VAL A 21 -2.00 17.49 14.33
C VAL A 21 -1.27 18.58 13.56
N THR A 22 -1.82 18.98 12.42
CA THR A 22 -1.37 20.16 11.70
C THR A 22 -2.56 21.07 11.45
N ASP A 23 -2.58 22.21 12.12
CA ASP A 23 -3.61 23.23 11.96
C ASP A 23 -3.00 24.48 11.34
N VAL A 24 -3.44 24.79 10.13
CA VAL A 24 -3.11 26.03 9.43
C VAL A 24 -4.41 26.77 9.16
N PRO A 25 -4.78 27.73 10.03
CA PRO A 25 -6.06 28.43 9.92
C PRO A 25 -6.10 29.38 8.72
N ASP A 26 -4.96 29.88 8.24
CA ASP A 26 -4.88 30.67 7.01
C ASP A 26 -3.59 30.32 6.23
N LEU A 27 -3.76 29.84 5.00
CA LEU A 27 -2.69 29.52 4.05
C LEU A 27 -2.13 30.77 3.35
N GLY A 28 -2.77 31.92 3.52
CA GLY A 28 -2.35 33.20 2.99
C GLY A 28 -1.56 34.05 3.97
N GLU A 29 -1.52 33.70 5.25
CA GLU A 29 -0.75 34.39 6.27
C GLU A 29 0.38 33.52 6.83
N GLY A 30 1.46 34.18 7.28
CA GLY A 30 2.60 33.50 7.90
C GLY A 30 3.47 32.68 6.94
N VAL A 31 4.42 31.94 7.51
CA VAL A 31 5.31 31.04 6.78
C VAL A 31 4.78 29.61 6.91
N VAL A 32 4.04 29.16 5.91
CA VAL A 32 3.58 27.76 5.82
C VAL A 32 4.70 26.92 5.18
N PRO A 33 5.07 25.75 5.75
CA PRO A 33 6.23 24.95 5.28
C PRO A 33 6.00 24.22 3.94
N TRP A 34 5.01 24.62 3.15
CA TRP A 34 4.66 24.00 1.87
C TRP A 34 4.66 25.01 0.71
N PRO A 35 5.77 25.70 0.44
CA PRO A 35 5.85 26.80 -0.53
C PRO A 35 5.45 26.37 -1.94
N ARG A 36 5.64 25.09 -2.30
CA ARG A 36 5.25 24.57 -3.62
C ARG A 36 3.79 24.14 -3.65
N LEU A 37 3.22 23.70 -2.54
CA LEU A 37 1.83 23.21 -2.49
C LEU A 37 0.81 24.35 -2.35
N VAL A 38 1.08 25.31 -1.46
CA VAL A 38 0.14 26.39 -1.10
C VAL A 38 -0.42 27.13 -2.34
N PRO A 39 0.38 27.53 -3.34
CA PRO A 39 -0.16 28.24 -4.52
C PRO A 39 -1.21 27.43 -5.29
N HIS A 40 -1.08 26.10 -5.34
CA HIS A 40 -2.05 25.26 -6.04
C HIS A 40 -3.31 25.03 -5.22
N VAL A 41 -3.17 24.82 -3.92
CA VAL A 41 -4.30 24.67 -2.99
C VAL A 41 -5.14 25.95 -2.96
N ARG A 42 -4.49 27.12 -2.90
CA ARG A 42 -5.18 28.42 -2.95
C ARG A 42 -5.88 28.65 -4.29
N ARG A 43 -5.25 28.28 -5.42
CA ARG A 43 -5.89 28.34 -6.75
C ARG A 43 -7.13 27.44 -6.85
N ALA A 44 -7.17 26.33 -6.10
CA ALA A 44 -8.34 25.47 -5.99
C ALA A 44 -9.43 26.01 -5.02
N GLY A 45 -9.20 27.19 -4.42
CA GLY A 45 -10.16 27.88 -3.57
C GLY A 45 -10.18 27.40 -2.12
N PHE A 46 -9.07 26.86 -1.62
CA PHE A 46 -8.90 26.52 -0.21
C PHE A 46 -8.01 27.55 0.50
N ALA A 47 -8.36 27.88 1.72
CA ALA A 47 -7.71 28.90 2.54
C ALA A 47 -7.20 28.35 3.88
N ALA A 48 -7.67 27.20 4.35
CA ALA A 48 -7.25 26.62 5.62
C ALA A 48 -7.05 25.10 5.49
N VAL A 49 -6.28 24.51 6.38
CA VAL A 49 -6.19 23.05 6.51
C VAL A 49 -6.06 22.61 7.96
N LEU A 50 -6.78 21.55 8.29
CA LEU A 50 -6.66 20.83 9.54
C LEU A 50 -6.38 19.36 9.21
N SER A 51 -5.26 18.84 9.70
CA SER A 51 -4.79 17.50 9.39
C SER A 51 -4.50 16.71 10.65
N PHE A 52 -4.93 15.46 10.66
CA PHE A 52 -4.72 14.53 11.77
C PHE A 52 -3.94 13.32 11.27
N GLN A 53 -2.92 12.92 12.01
CA GLN A 53 -2.22 11.67 11.79
C GLN A 53 -3.14 10.51 12.20
N LEU A 54 -3.32 9.55 11.30
CA LEU A 54 -4.04 8.31 11.57
C LEU A 54 -3.01 7.25 11.99
N SER A 55 -2.72 7.18 13.28
CA SER A 55 -1.74 6.25 13.84
C SER A 55 -2.41 5.17 14.67
N ALA A 56 -2.24 3.91 14.26
CA ALA A 56 -2.60 2.75 15.06
C ALA A 56 -1.47 1.71 14.96
N GLY A 57 -0.49 1.83 15.88
CA GLY A 57 0.72 1.01 15.90
C GLY A 57 1.66 1.32 14.74
N ARG A 58 1.93 0.35 13.87
CA ARG A 58 2.85 0.49 12.72
C ARG A 58 2.19 1.07 11.45
N SER A 59 0.88 1.30 11.49
CA SER A 59 0.13 1.82 10.35
C SER A 59 -0.04 3.33 10.50
N ALA A 60 0.57 4.09 9.59
CA ALA A 60 0.40 5.54 9.51
C ALA A 60 -0.42 5.93 8.28
N GLY A 61 -1.33 6.88 8.48
CA GLY A 61 -2.10 7.58 7.45
C GLY A 61 -2.34 9.03 7.89
N ALA A 62 -3.13 9.77 7.13
CA ALA A 62 -3.52 11.13 7.49
C ALA A 62 -4.95 11.41 7.03
N LEU A 63 -5.70 12.17 7.84
CA LEU A 63 -6.99 12.75 7.50
C LEU A 63 -6.81 14.26 7.36
N ASN A 64 -6.99 14.78 6.13
CA ASN A 64 -6.88 16.21 5.86
C ASN A 64 -8.27 16.79 5.60
N LEU A 65 -8.60 17.85 6.32
CA LEU A 65 -9.79 18.67 6.12
C LEU A 65 -9.34 20.01 5.53
N TRP A 66 -9.93 20.41 4.40
CA TRP A 66 -9.60 21.66 3.73
C TRP A 66 -10.76 22.66 3.86
N GLY A 67 -10.48 23.83 4.42
CA GLY A 67 -11.44 24.92 4.56
C GLY A 67 -11.32 25.91 3.39
N ARG A 68 -12.44 26.50 2.97
CA ARG A 68 -12.45 27.58 1.95
C ARG A 68 -12.27 28.97 2.54
N GLU A 69 -12.48 29.11 3.84
CA GLU A 69 -12.39 30.36 4.58
C GLU A 69 -11.23 30.28 5.58
N PRO A 70 -10.43 31.35 5.74
CA PRO A 70 -9.50 31.48 6.85
C PRO A 70 -10.22 31.30 8.19
N GLY A 71 -9.63 30.51 9.10
CA GLY A 71 -10.22 30.22 10.41
C GLY A 71 -11.51 29.39 10.36
N GLY A 72 -11.82 28.75 9.23
CA GLY A 72 -13.09 28.02 9.02
C GLY A 72 -13.28 26.76 9.88
N PHE A 73 -12.29 26.36 10.67
CA PHE A 73 -12.44 25.31 11.69
C PHE A 73 -12.57 25.98 13.05
N THR A 74 -13.67 25.76 13.76
CA THR A 74 -13.82 26.16 15.17
C THR A 74 -13.26 25.07 16.08
N GLU A 75 -13.20 25.35 17.38
CA GLU A 75 -12.78 24.35 18.37
C GLU A 75 -13.64 23.08 18.32
N HIS A 76 -14.93 23.23 17.99
CA HIS A 76 -15.83 22.09 17.86
C HIS A 76 -15.43 21.17 16.68
N GLU A 77 -15.11 21.73 15.51
CA GLU A 77 -14.64 20.94 14.37
C GLU A 77 -13.28 20.29 14.64
N ARG A 78 -12.40 20.93 15.43
CA ARG A 78 -11.13 20.31 15.85
C ARG A 78 -11.35 19.08 16.71
N LEU A 79 -12.22 19.19 17.72
CA LEU A 79 -12.55 18.09 18.61
C LEU A 79 -13.22 16.93 17.86
N LEU A 80 -14.19 17.25 17.00
CA LEU A 80 -14.84 16.24 16.16
C LEU A 80 -13.84 15.60 15.20
N GLY A 81 -13.00 16.40 14.54
CA GLY A 81 -11.98 15.91 13.62
C GLY A 81 -11.01 14.94 14.30
N ALA A 82 -10.56 15.25 15.51
CA ALA A 82 -9.70 14.38 16.30
C ALA A 82 -10.39 13.05 16.66
N LEU A 83 -11.66 13.09 17.10
CA LEU A 83 -12.44 11.89 17.41
C LEU A 83 -12.62 11.00 16.17
N PHE A 84 -12.96 11.60 15.03
CA PHE A 84 -13.07 10.86 13.77
C PHE A 84 -11.72 10.28 13.33
N ALA A 85 -10.63 11.02 13.50
CA ALA A 85 -9.29 10.56 13.16
C ALA A 85 -8.89 9.32 13.98
N ASP A 86 -9.18 9.29 15.27
CA ASP A 86 -8.91 8.12 16.12
C ASP A 86 -9.65 6.87 15.63
N GLN A 87 -10.96 6.99 15.39
CA GLN A 87 -11.77 5.87 14.88
C GLN A 87 -11.34 5.43 13.47
N ALA A 88 -11.02 6.39 12.60
CA ALA A 88 -10.50 6.11 11.26
C ALA A 88 -9.14 5.40 11.31
N ALA A 89 -8.27 5.73 12.26
CA ALA A 89 -6.97 5.08 12.44
C ALA A 89 -7.13 3.59 12.77
N VAL A 90 -8.04 3.26 13.70
CA VAL A 90 -8.36 1.88 14.06
C VAL A 90 -8.93 1.12 12.87
N ALA A 91 -9.93 1.69 12.18
CA ALA A 91 -10.56 1.07 11.01
C ALA A 91 -9.55 0.83 9.89
N LEU A 92 -8.69 1.82 9.58
CA LEU A 92 -7.65 1.71 8.56
C LEU A 92 -6.62 0.63 8.91
N ALA A 93 -6.19 0.54 10.16
CA ALA A 93 -5.28 -0.52 10.60
C ALA A 93 -5.92 -1.91 10.50
N GLY A 94 -7.20 -2.04 10.83
CA GLY A 94 -7.97 -3.27 10.63
C GLY A 94 -8.02 -3.69 9.15
N ALA A 95 -8.41 -2.78 8.26
CA ALA A 95 -8.50 -3.03 6.82
C ALA A 95 -7.14 -3.40 6.21
N ARG A 96 -6.07 -2.71 6.60
CA ARG A 96 -4.70 -3.04 6.16
C ARG A 96 -4.28 -4.42 6.64
N ARG A 97 -4.52 -4.76 7.91
CA ARG A 97 -4.18 -6.09 8.45
C ARG A 97 -4.94 -7.21 7.72
N ALA A 98 -6.23 -7.02 7.46
CA ALA A 98 -7.01 -7.97 6.68
C ALA A 98 -6.43 -8.17 5.26
N THR A 99 -6.10 -7.06 4.59
CA THR A 99 -5.48 -7.09 3.25
C THR A 99 -4.15 -7.84 3.24
N GLU A 100 -3.27 -7.57 4.21
CA GLU A 100 -1.97 -8.25 4.30
C GLU A 100 -2.11 -9.74 4.60
N LEU A 101 -3.07 -10.14 5.45
CA LEU A 101 -3.37 -11.56 5.69
C LEU A 101 -3.87 -12.25 4.42
N THR A 102 -4.80 -11.63 3.69
CA THR A 102 -5.30 -12.16 2.41
C THR A 102 -4.15 -12.30 1.40
N ARG A 103 -3.28 -11.29 1.27
CA ARG A 103 -2.09 -11.36 0.41
C ARG A 103 -1.15 -12.49 0.81
N ALA A 104 -0.89 -12.66 2.11
CA ALA A 104 -0.03 -13.72 2.61
C ALA A 104 -0.58 -15.11 2.27
N LEU A 105 -1.90 -15.32 2.38
CA LEU A 105 -2.56 -16.56 1.99
C LEU A 105 -2.42 -16.84 0.49
N ILE A 106 -2.72 -15.85 -0.36
CA ILE A 106 -2.59 -15.97 -1.82
C ILE A 106 -1.14 -16.30 -2.22
N ASN A 107 -0.17 -15.60 -1.62
CA ASN A 107 1.25 -15.84 -1.90
C ASN A 107 1.68 -17.25 -1.47
N ARG A 108 1.20 -17.73 -0.32
CA ARG A 108 1.50 -19.10 0.17
C ARG A 108 0.94 -20.15 -0.78
N GLU A 109 -0.27 -19.95 -1.30
CA GLU A 109 -0.88 -20.84 -2.28
C GLU A 109 -0.09 -20.89 -3.58
N ALA A 110 0.26 -19.73 -4.14
CA ALA A 110 1.07 -19.63 -5.36
C ALA A 110 2.43 -20.32 -5.20
N ILE A 111 3.14 -20.06 -4.09
CA ILE A 111 4.42 -20.72 -3.80
C ILE A 111 4.25 -22.24 -3.69
N GLY A 112 3.21 -22.72 -3.00
CA GLY A 112 2.95 -24.16 -2.89
C GLY A 112 2.69 -24.83 -4.25
N ARG A 113 1.87 -24.20 -5.10
CA ARG A 113 1.60 -24.68 -6.46
C ARG A 113 2.85 -24.71 -7.32
N ALA A 114 3.64 -23.63 -7.30
CA ALA A 114 4.90 -23.55 -8.06
C ALA A 114 5.90 -24.63 -7.61
N LYS A 115 6.02 -24.86 -6.29
CA LYS A 115 6.85 -25.96 -5.78
C LYS A 115 6.39 -27.31 -6.32
N GLY A 116 5.07 -27.59 -6.32
CA GLY A 116 4.53 -28.81 -6.89
C GLY A 116 4.88 -29.01 -8.37
N VAL A 117 4.79 -27.95 -9.17
CA VAL A 117 5.23 -27.96 -10.59
C VAL A 117 6.72 -28.29 -10.71
N LEU A 118 7.58 -27.64 -9.93
CA LEU A 118 9.03 -27.85 -9.97
C LEU A 118 9.41 -29.26 -9.49
N MET A 119 8.77 -29.74 -8.42
CA MET A 119 8.98 -31.09 -7.90
C MET A 119 8.66 -32.14 -8.95
N GLU A 120 7.56 -32.00 -9.69
CA GLU A 120 7.21 -32.96 -10.73
C GLU A 120 8.15 -32.86 -11.94
N ARG A 121 8.43 -31.65 -12.41
CA ARG A 121 9.27 -31.42 -13.60
C ARG A 121 10.73 -31.82 -13.41
N PHE A 122 11.29 -31.59 -12.23
CA PHE A 122 12.70 -31.82 -11.94
C PHE A 122 12.96 -33.02 -11.02
N ARG A 123 11.89 -33.67 -10.52
CA ARG A 123 11.98 -34.83 -9.60
C ARG A 123 12.80 -34.53 -8.35
N ILE A 124 12.62 -33.32 -7.80
CA ILE A 124 13.30 -32.80 -6.62
C ILE A 124 12.38 -32.75 -5.40
N SER A 125 12.96 -32.63 -4.22
CA SER A 125 12.22 -32.48 -2.96
C SER A 125 11.55 -31.10 -2.84
N ASP A 126 10.60 -31.01 -1.91
CA ASP A 126 9.92 -29.77 -1.54
C ASP A 126 10.90 -28.67 -1.09
N GLY A 127 11.96 -29.05 -0.35
CA GLY A 127 13.00 -28.12 0.09
C GLY A 127 13.84 -27.57 -1.07
N GLU A 128 14.26 -28.45 -1.99
CA GLU A 128 15.02 -28.06 -3.19
C GLU A 128 14.20 -27.16 -4.12
N ALA A 129 12.92 -27.47 -4.32
CA ALA A 129 12.02 -26.62 -5.10
C ALA A 129 11.86 -25.22 -4.48
N PHE A 130 11.79 -25.12 -3.15
CA PHE A 130 11.74 -23.82 -2.48
C PHE A 130 13.04 -23.04 -2.63
N THR A 131 14.20 -23.70 -2.49
CA THR A 131 15.51 -23.08 -2.73
C THR A 131 15.62 -22.54 -4.14
N MET A 132 15.17 -23.30 -5.16
CA MET A 132 15.17 -22.86 -6.55
C MET A 132 14.32 -21.59 -6.77
N LEU A 133 13.15 -21.49 -6.12
CA LEU A 133 12.33 -20.27 -6.16
C LEU A 133 13.04 -19.08 -5.52
N ILE A 134 13.75 -19.29 -4.41
CA ILE A 134 14.53 -18.24 -3.73
C ILE A 134 15.67 -17.75 -4.63
N GLU A 135 16.44 -18.66 -5.21
CA GLU A 135 17.55 -18.33 -6.13
C GLU A 135 17.06 -17.57 -7.36
N SER A 136 15.91 -17.99 -7.92
CA SER A 136 15.26 -17.28 -9.02
C SER A 136 14.78 -15.89 -8.61
N SER A 137 14.17 -15.74 -7.44
CA SER A 137 13.75 -14.44 -6.88
C SER A 137 14.92 -13.48 -6.71
N GLN A 138 16.06 -13.97 -6.20
CA GLN A 138 17.26 -13.16 -6.00
C GLN A 138 17.91 -12.76 -7.34
N SER A 139 18.04 -13.69 -8.27
CA SER A 139 18.67 -13.43 -9.58
C SER A 139 17.83 -12.52 -10.49
N THR A 140 16.51 -12.57 -10.36
CA THR A 140 15.58 -11.71 -11.12
C THR A 140 15.21 -10.42 -10.41
N ASN A 141 15.55 -10.28 -9.11
CA ASN A 141 15.11 -9.20 -8.23
C ASN A 141 13.57 -9.02 -8.21
N LEU A 142 12.83 -10.12 -8.37
CA LEU A 142 11.37 -10.17 -8.26
C LEU A 142 10.97 -10.74 -6.91
N LYS A 143 9.74 -10.44 -6.46
CA LYS A 143 9.23 -11.06 -5.23
C LYS A 143 9.01 -12.54 -5.47
N LEU A 144 9.24 -13.35 -4.44
CA LEU A 144 9.10 -14.80 -4.49
C LEU A 144 7.73 -15.28 -5.01
N ALA A 145 6.65 -14.59 -4.63
CA ALA A 145 5.31 -14.89 -5.11
C ALA A 145 5.13 -14.59 -6.62
N ASP A 146 5.80 -13.57 -7.14
CA ASP A 146 5.76 -13.24 -8.57
C ASP A 146 6.51 -14.29 -9.38
N VAL A 147 7.67 -14.76 -8.88
CA VAL A 147 8.39 -15.90 -9.47
C VAL A 147 7.56 -17.17 -9.44
N ALA A 148 6.87 -17.45 -8.34
CA ALA A 148 5.98 -18.60 -8.25
C ALA A 148 4.85 -18.53 -9.30
N ASN A 149 4.22 -17.37 -9.48
CA ASN A 149 3.21 -17.17 -10.52
C ASN A 149 3.76 -17.32 -11.94
N TRP A 150 5.00 -16.88 -12.17
CA TRP A 150 5.67 -17.10 -13.46
C TRP A 150 5.86 -18.59 -13.76
N VAL A 151 6.32 -19.38 -12.79
CA VAL A 151 6.46 -20.84 -12.92
C VAL A 151 5.11 -21.52 -13.22
N ILE A 152 4.05 -21.11 -12.52
CA ILE A 152 2.70 -21.65 -12.75
C ILE A 152 2.24 -21.34 -14.17
N THR A 153 2.43 -20.09 -14.62
CA THR A 153 2.00 -19.66 -15.95
C THR A 153 2.77 -20.41 -17.04
N ASP A 154 4.09 -20.57 -16.89
CA ASP A 154 4.93 -21.35 -17.82
C ASP A 154 4.40 -22.79 -17.96
N ALA A 155 4.12 -23.45 -16.83
CA ALA A 155 3.60 -24.82 -16.83
C ALA A 155 2.21 -24.92 -17.46
N GLU A 156 1.28 -24.01 -17.15
CA GLU A 156 -0.06 -23.97 -17.76
C GLU A 156 0.02 -23.80 -19.28
N THR A 157 0.96 -22.98 -19.75
CA THR A 157 1.21 -22.78 -21.19
C THR A 157 1.77 -24.03 -21.85
N GLY A 158 2.72 -24.72 -21.19
CA GLY A 158 3.28 -25.98 -21.63
C GLY A 158 2.23 -27.09 -21.75
N TYR A 159 1.42 -27.29 -20.71
CA TYR A 159 0.35 -28.29 -20.71
C TYR A 159 -0.72 -28.01 -21.77
N ALA A 160 -1.05 -26.75 -22.03
CA ALA A 160 -1.97 -26.39 -23.09
C ALA A 160 -1.42 -26.76 -24.48
N ALA A 161 -0.13 -26.53 -24.71
CA ALA A 161 0.53 -26.91 -25.96
C ALA A 161 0.56 -28.45 -26.14
N GLU A 162 0.87 -29.21 -25.10
CA GLU A 162 0.89 -30.68 -25.13
C GLU A 162 -0.50 -31.29 -25.39
N ARG A 163 -1.54 -30.73 -24.77
CA ARG A 163 -2.94 -31.12 -25.01
C ARG A 163 -3.39 -30.83 -26.44
N ALA A 164 -2.99 -29.69 -26.99
CA ALA A 164 -3.27 -29.34 -28.38
C ALA A 164 -2.52 -30.22 -29.39
N ALA A 165 -1.33 -30.74 -29.00
CA ALA A 165 -0.51 -31.62 -29.82
C ALA A 165 -0.97 -33.10 -29.81
N GLY A 166 -1.92 -33.49 -28.96
CA GLY A 166 -2.60 -34.78 -29.05
C GLY A 166 -1.85 -35.99 -28.46
N THR A 167 -1.01 -35.81 -27.43
CA THR A 167 -0.35 -36.91 -26.70
C THR A 167 -0.84 -37.03 -25.25
N VAL A 168 -2.14 -37.28 -25.08
CA VAL A 168 -2.64 -37.92 -23.86
C VAL A 168 -3.44 -39.14 -24.29
N ASP A 169 -2.79 -40.30 -24.24
CA ASP A 169 -3.46 -41.59 -24.30
C ASP A 169 -4.23 -41.77 -22.98
N PRO A 170 -5.57 -41.93 -22.99
CA PRO A 170 -6.32 -42.12 -21.75
C PRO A 170 -6.07 -43.54 -21.22
N ALA A 171 -5.37 -43.61 -20.09
CA ALA A 171 -5.38 -44.80 -19.23
C ALA A 171 -6.70 -44.92 -18.46
#